data_AF-W2G1N3-F1
#
_entry.id   AF-W2G1N3-F1
#
_cell.length_a   1.000
_cell.length_b   1.000
_cell.length_c   1.000
_cell.angle_alpha   90.00
_cell.angle_beta   90.00
_cell.angle_gamma   90.00
#
_symmetry.space_group_name_H-M   'P 1'
#
loop_
_entity.id
_entity.type
_entity.pdbx_description
1 polymer ?
#
loop_
_entity_poly.entity_id
_entity_poly.type
_entity_poly.pdbx_seq_one_letter_code
_entity_poly.pdbx_strand_id
1 'polypeptide(L)'
;MELEQSRDLESSSGHRDSMTLLCEASRLKIPFNPSAGEVHSRERGSPWRVKAEEEIAALNVQAKEDQQEKRRWGLAKQVQDGLMHNFNINYGVAELATVIKGGMTLKNDPPARELTPHEVIQVQFLAAAEKYDLKQIVLLLDKFPKGRAGKRQ
;
A
#
# COMPACT_ATOMS: atom_id res chain seq x y z
N MET A 1 76.03 4.75 -84.88
CA MET A 1 76.61 5.92 -84.18
C MET A 1 75.46 6.62 -83.49
N GLU A 2 75.39 6.81 -82.18
CA GLU A 2 76.23 6.46 -81.03
C GLU A 2 75.30 6.41 -79.80
N LEU A 3 75.79 5.78 -78.74
CA LEU A 3 75.23 5.76 -77.38
C LEU A 3 75.30 7.14 -76.71
N GLU A 4 74.46 7.34 -75.68
CA GLU A 4 74.69 8.04 -74.37
C GLU A 4 73.29 8.49 -73.83
N GLN A 5 72.66 7.87 -72.82
CA GLN A 5 72.91 7.94 -71.36
C GLN A 5 73.19 9.38 -70.87
N SER A 6 72.58 9.98 -69.85
CA SER A 6 71.79 9.56 -68.69
C SER A 6 71.09 10.80 -68.10
N ARG A 7 70.06 10.62 -67.27
CA ARG A 7 70.00 11.22 -65.92
C ARG A 7 68.74 10.80 -65.17
N ASP A 8 68.99 10.19 -64.02
CA ASP A 8 68.04 9.89 -62.97
C ASP A 8 67.46 11.16 -62.30
N LEU A 9 66.43 10.86 -61.50
CA LEU A 9 65.96 11.55 -60.29
C LEU A 9 64.75 12.48 -60.40
N GLU A 10 63.69 11.96 -59.77
CA GLU A 10 62.97 12.59 -58.65
C GLU A 10 61.60 13.24 -58.91
N SER A 11 60.62 12.57 -58.29
CA SER A 11 59.71 13.17 -57.31
C SER A 11 58.33 13.63 -57.78
N SER A 12 57.34 13.03 -57.11
CA SER A 12 56.11 13.64 -56.64
C SER A 12 55.08 14.11 -57.66
N SER A 13 54.00 13.34 -57.79
CA SER A 13 52.64 13.82 -57.46
C SER A 13 51.59 12.76 -57.82
N GLY A 14 51.52 11.70 -57.00
CA GLY A 14 50.32 10.88 -56.95
C GLY A 14 49.24 11.58 -56.12
N HIS A 15 48.66 12.66 -56.64
CA HIS A 15 47.49 13.29 -56.04
C HIS A 15 46.28 12.37 -56.24
N ARG A 16 46.18 11.36 -55.38
CA ARG A 16 44.94 10.61 -55.16
C ARG A 16 44.05 11.51 -54.31
N ASP A 17 43.15 12.22 -54.96
CA ASP A 17 41.95 12.78 -54.34
C ASP A 17 41.09 11.62 -53.82
N SER A 18 41.46 11.12 -52.65
CA SER A 18 40.78 10.04 -51.97
C SER A 18 39.97 10.62 -50.81
N MET A 19 38.70 10.92 -51.09
CA MET A 19 37.59 10.71 -50.16
C MET A 19 37.75 11.34 -48.76
N THR A 20 37.89 12.66 -48.67
CA THR A 20 37.50 13.40 -47.45
C THR A 20 36.02 13.74 -47.49
N LEU A 21 35.17 12.70 -47.51
CA LEU A 21 33.84 12.83 -46.90
C LEU A 21 34.05 12.89 -45.39
N LEU A 22 34.34 14.08 -44.87
CA LEU A 22 34.12 14.41 -43.47
C LEU A 22 32.60 14.41 -43.22
N CYS A 23 31.99 13.22 -43.27
CA CYS A 23 30.72 12.99 -42.61
C CYS A 23 31.08 12.87 -41.13
N GLU A 24 31.15 14.01 -40.47
CA GLU A 24 31.20 14.08 -39.02
C GLU A 24 29.94 13.35 -38.55
N ALA A 25 30.12 12.10 -38.10
CA ALA A 25 29.05 11.29 -37.55
C ALA A 25 28.56 12.02 -36.31
N SER A 26 27.55 12.88 -36.51
CA SER A 26 26.86 13.60 -35.45
C SER A 26 26.42 12.53 -34.47
N ARG A 27 27.11 12.45 -33.32
CA ARG A 27 26.72 11.57 -32.23
C ARG A 27 25.34 12.06 -31.79
N LEU A 28 24.28 11.47 -32.36
CA LEU A 28 22.92 11.75 -31.96
C LEU A 28 22.83 11.38 -30.48
N LYS A 29 22.80 12.41 -29.64
CA LYS A 29 22.70 12.25 -28.19
C LYS A 29 21.31 11.68 -27.94
N ILE A 30 21.23 10.38 -27.69
CA ILE A 30 19.97 9.74 -27.31
C ILE A 30 19.51 10.45 -26.04
N PRO A 31 18.33 11.08 -26.03
CA PRO A 31 17.81 11.71 -24.82
C PRO A 31 17.75 10.65 -23.72
N PHE A 32 18.19 11.03 -22.52
CA PHE A 32 18.18 10.14 -21.37
C PHE A 32 16.76 9.58 -21.18
N ASN A 33 16.66 8.31 -20.80
CA ASN A 33 15.35 7.70 -20.57
C ASN A 33 14.62 8.50 -19.49
N PRO A 34 13.36 8.89 -19.70
CA PRO A 34 12.63 9.67 -18.71
C PRO A 34 12.57 8.90 -17.39
N SER A 35 12.64 9.63 -16.29
CA SER A 35 12.50 9.02 -14.97
C SER A 35 11.09 8.44 -14.80
N ALA A 36 10.95 7.46 -13.90
CA ALA A 36 9.65 6.89 -13.59
C ALA A 36 8.62 7.97 -13.16
N GLY A 37 9.07 9.02 -12.46
CA GLY A 37 8.23 10.15 -12.05
C GLY A 37 7.77 11.04 -13.23
N GLU A 38 8.63 11.25 -14.23
CA GLU A 38 8.29 11.99 -15.44
C GLU A 38 7.27 11.23 -16.30
N VAL A 39 7.49 9.92 -16.49
CA VAL A 39 6.51 9.03 -17.15
C VAL A 39 5.21 9.00 -16.36
N HIS A 40 5.29 8.91 -15.03
CA HIS A 40 4.10 8.91 -14.16
C HIS A 40 3.27 10.18 -14.31
N SER A 41 3.92 11.34 -14.36
CA SER A 41 3.24 12.65 -14.48
C SER A 41 2.65 12.86 -15.87
N ARG A 42 3.42 12.53 -16.92
CA ARG A 42 2.99 12.65 -18.31
C ARG A 42 1.76 11.79 -18.62
N GLU A 43 1.70 10.60 -18.05
CA GLU A 43 0.65 9.62 -18.38
C GLU A 43 -0.57 9.67 -17.45
N ARG A 44 -0.60 10.56 -16.44
CA ARG A 44 -1.64 10.61 -15.39
C ARG A 44 -3.09 10.65 -15.92
N GLY A 45 -3.33 11.20 -17.12
CA GLY A 45 -4.65 11.24 -17.75
C GLY A 45 -4.90 10.18 -18.83
N SER A 46 -3.97 9.24 -19.03
CA SER A 46 -4.09 8.26 -20.11
C SER A 46 -5.21 7.26 -19.80
N PRO A 47 -6.04 6.83 -20.76
CA PRO A 47 -7.20 5.99 -20.50
C PRO A 47 -6.87 4.67 -19.77
N TRP A 48 -5.71 4.07 -20.02
CA TRP A 48 -5.27 2.85 -19.33
C TRP A 48 -4.85 3.10 -17.88
N ARG A 49 -4.30 4.27 -17.56
CA ARG A 49 -3.96 4.68 -16.20
C ARG A 49 -5.20 4.94 -15.39
N VAL A 50 -6.15 5.70 -15.94
CA VAL A 50 -7.42 6.00 -15.27
C VAL A 50 -8.17 4.71 -14.93
N LYS A 51 -8.32 3.79 -15.90
CA LYS A 51 -8.95 2.48 -15.64
C LYS A 51 -8.21 1.67 -14.58
N ALA A 52 -6.88 1.59 -14.65
CA ALA A 52 -6.10 0.87 -13.65
C ALA A 52 -6.21 1.52 -12.26
N GLU A 53 -6.22 2.84 -12.17
CA GLU A 53 -6.40 3.58 -10.91
C GLU A 53 -7.80 3.38 -10.32
N GLU A 54 -8.84 3.35 -11.16
CA GLU A 54 -10.21 3.02 -10.76
C GLU A 54 -10.32 1.57 -10.23
N GLU A 55 -9.72 0.61 -10.93
CA GLU A 55 -9.66 -0.79 -10.48
C GLU A 55 -8.91 -0.94 -9.16
N ILE A 56 -7.75 -0.30 -9.03
CA ILE A 56 -6.96 -0.26 -7.79
C ILE A 56 -7.76 0.40 -6.66
N ALA A 57 -8.48 1.49 -6.94
CA ALA A 57 -9.30 2.16 -5.95
C ALA A 57 -10.42 1.24 -5.45
N ALA A 58 -11.10 0.52 -6.35
CA ALA A 58 -12.13 -0.45 -5.99
C ALA A 58 -11.56 -1.59 -5.13
N LEU A 59 -10.43 -2.17 -5.53
CA LEU A 59 -9.74 -3.22 -4.76
C LEU A 59 -9.29 -2.72 -3.38
N ASN A 60 -8.81 -1.48 -3.29
CA ASN A 60 -8.39 -0.88 -2.02
C ASN A 60 -9.57 -0.66 -1.06
N VAL A 61 -10.77 -0.36 -1.57
CA VAL A 61 -11.97 -0.27 -0.73
C VAL A 61 -12.27 -1.64 -0.12
N GLN A 62 -12.32 -2.69 -0.94
CA GLN A 62 -12.57 -4.06 -0.46
C GLN A 62 -11.47 -4.52 0.53
N ALA A 63 -10.21 -4.26 0.21
CA ALA A 63 -9.10 -4.63 1.08
C ALA A 63 -9.16 -3.93 2.44
N LYS A 64 -9.64 -2.68 2.50
CA LYS A 64 -9.85 -1.96 3.77
C LYS A 64 -10.94 -2.61 4.60
N GLU A 65 -12.05 -3.03 4.01
CA GLU A 65 -13.13 -3.73 4.71
C GLU A 65 -12.66 -5.07 5.28
N ASP A 66 -11.96 -5.87 4.47
CA ASP A 66 -11.37 -7.14 4.89
C ASP A 66 -10.37 -6.95 6.04
N GLN A 67 -9.53 -5.91 5.96
CA GLN A 67 -8.56 -5.60 7.00
C GLN A 67 -9.25 -5.20 8.30
N GLN A 68 -10.32 -4.40 8.23
CA GLN A 68 -11.12 -4.04 9.40
C GLN A 68 -11.78 -5.26 10.03
N GLU A 69 -12.33 -6.17 9.22
CA GLU A 69 -12.92 -7.42 9.71
C GLU A 69 -11.87 -8.30 10.39
N LYS A 70 -10.69 -8.50 9.77
CA LYS A 70 -9.59 -9.25 10.37
C LYS A 70 -9.12 -8.62 11.68
N ARG A 71 -9.00 -7.28 11.74
CA ARG A 71 -8.64 -6.56 12.97
C ARG A 71 -9.67 -6.78 14.06
N ARG A 72 -10.96 -6.70 13.73
CA ARG A 72 -12.07 -6.95 14.68
C ARG A 72 -11.99 -8.36 15.27
N TRP A 73 -11.88 -9.39 14.43
CA TRP A 73 -11.81 -10.78 14.89
C TRP A 73 -10.52 -11.07 15.66
N GLY A 74 -9.39 -10.52 15.22
CA GLY A 74 -8.11 -10.63 15.91
C GLY A 74 -8.16 -10.06 17.32
N LEU A 75 -8.69 -8.84 17.48
CA LEU A 75 -8.88 -8.20 18.79
C LEU A 75 -9.84 -9.00 19.67
N ALA A 76 -10.97 -9.46 19.11
CA ALA A 76 -11.95 -10.25 19.85
C ALA A 76 -11.33 -11.55 20.40
N LYS A 77 -10.54 -12.26 19.58
CA LYS A 77 -9.83 -13.46 20.00
C LYS A 77 -8.78 -13.16 21.08
N GLN A 78 -7.96 -12.13 20.86
CA GLN A 78 -6.93 -11.74 21.82
C GLN A 78 -7.53 -11.40 23.19
N VAL A 79 -8.65 -10.67 23.21
CA VAL A 79 -9.38 -10.35 24.44
C VAL A 79 -9.99 -11.60 25.07
N GLN A 80 -10.61 -12.48 24.30
CA GLN A 80 -11.18 -13.73 24.83
C GLN A 80 -10.13 -14.62 25.48
N ASP A 81 -8.97 -14.79 24.83
CA ASP A 81 -7.85 -15.55 25.38
C ASP A 81 -7.37 -14.89 26.67
N GLY A 82 -7.18 -13.57 26.68
CA GLY A 82 -6.79 -12.81 27.86
C GLY A 82 -7.76 -12.95 29.04
N LEU A 83 -9.07 -12.86 28.78
CA LEU A 83 -10.13 -13.02 29.78
C LEU A 83 -10.18 -14.42 30.36
N MET A 84 -10.04 -15.44 29.51
CA MET A 84 -10.03 -16.83 29.93
C MET A 84 -8.82 -17.10 30.83
N HIS A 85 -7.63 -16.69 30.41
CA HIS A 85 -6.39 -17.01 31.13
C HIS A 85 -6.20 -16.23 32.43
N ASN A 86 -6.60 -14.96 32.48
CA ASN A 86 -6.33 -14.10 33.65
C ASN A 86 -7.49 -14.01 34.64
N PHE A 87 -8.74 -14.15 34.16
CA PHE A 87 -9.93 -13.93 34.96
C PHE A 87 -10.88 -15.14 34.97
N ASN A 88 -10.54 -16.22 34.26
CA ASN A 88 -11.40 -17.40 34.08
C ASN A 88 -12.81 -17.06 33.56
N ILE A 89 -12.90 -16.01 32.73
CA ILE A 89 -14.14 -15.55 32.12
C ILE A 89 -14.22 -16.12 30.71
N ASN A 90 -15.19 -17.02 30.49
CA ASN A 90 -15.53 -17.49 29.16
C ASN A 90 -16.58 -16.56 28.54
N TYR A 91 -16.17 -15.77 27.56
CA TYR A 91 -17.03 -14.89 26.78
C TYR A 91 -16.85 -15.21 25.30
N GLY A 92 -17.94 -15.27 24.53
CA GLY A 92 -17.88 -15.70 23.14
C GLY A 92 -17.09 -14.72 22.25
N VAL A 93 -16.18 -15.24 21.42
CA VAL A 93 -15.40 -14.41 20.47
C VAL A 93 -16.34 -13.65 19.52
N ALA A 94 -17.43 -14.26 19.06
CA ALA A 94 -18.41 -13.62 18.19
C ALA A 94 -19.16 -12.46 18.89
N GLU A 95 -19.42 -12.59 20.18
CA GLU A 95 -20.07 -11.54 20.99
C GLU A 95 -19.11 -10.36 21.19
N LEU A 96 -17.84 -10.64 21.53
CA LEU A 96 -16.79 -9.62 21.62
C LEU A 96 -16.59 -8.92 20.27
N ALA A 97 -16.54 -9.67 19.17
CA ALA A 97 -16.44 -9.11 17.83
C ALA A 97 -17.62 -8.18 17.52
N THR A 98 -18.82 -8.50 17.99
CA THR A 98 -20.01 -7.65 17.81
C THR A 98 -19.89 -6.35 18.59
N VAL A 99 -19.46 -6.40 19.86
CA VAL A 99 -19.24 -5.20 20.69
C VAL A 99 -18.13 -4.32 20.09
N ILE A 100 -17.02 -4.93 19.68
CA ILE A 100 -15.90 -4.25 19.03
C ILE A 100 -16.35 -3.60 17.71
N LYS A 101 -17.21 -4.27 16.92
CA LYS A 101 -17.79 -3.70 15.69
C LYS A 101 -18.53 -2.40 15.98
N GLY A 102 -19.39 -2.40 17.00
CA GLY A 102 -20.13 -1.20 17.42
C GLY A 102 -19.20 -0.04 17.76
N GLY A 103 -18.17 -0.29 18.57
CA GLY A 103 -17.17 0.72 18.90
C GLY A 103 -16.38 1.22 17.67
N MET A 104 -16.04 0.34 16.72
CA MET A 104 -15.32 0.72 15.50
C MET A 104 -16.18 1.59 14.59
N THR A 105 -17.45 1.25 14.42
CA THR A 105 -18.40 2.05 13.64
C THR A 105 -18.54 3.44 14.24
N LEU A 106 -18.74 3.56 15.56
CA LEU A 106 -18.86 4.86 16.24
C LEU A 106 -17.57 5.70 16.18
N LYS A 107 -16.40 5.05 16.12
CA LYS A 107 -15.10 5.73 15.99
C LYS A 107 -14.85 6.24 14.56
N ASN A 108 -15.23 5.47 13.55
CA ASN A 108 -15.00 5.80 12.15
C ASN A 108 -16.07 6.73 11.57
N ASP A 109 -17.32 6.59 12.01
CA ASP A 109 -18.47 7.36 11.56
C ASP A 109 -19.29 7.81 12.78
N PRO A 110 -18.82 8.83 13.51
CA PRO A 110 -19.49 9.32 14.70
C PRO A 110 -20.81 10.02 14.33
N PRO A 111 -21.91 9.75 15.05
CA PRO A 111 -23.17 10.42 14.80
C PRO A 111 -23.04 11.93 15.06
N ALA A 112 -23.81 12.74 14.32
CA ALA A 112 -23.85 14.20 14.52
C ALA A 112 -24.49 14.62 15.87
N ARG A 113 -25.15 13.68 16.56
CA ARG A 113 -25.70 13.86 17.91
C ARG A 113 -24.72 13.41 18.99
N GLU A 114 -24.98 13.82 20.22
CA GLU A 114 -24.27 13.27 21.38
C GLU A 114 -24.45 11.74 21.45
N LEU A 115 -23.38 11.07 21.88
CA LEU A 115 -23.38 9.62 22.07
C LEU A 115 -24.27 9.26 23.25
N THR A 116 -25.11 8.25 23.07
CA THR A 116 -25.86 7.64 24.16
C THR A 116 -24.91 6.97 25.15
N PRO A 117 -25.31 6.76 26.41
CA PRO A 117 -24.48 6.05 27.39
C PRO A 117 -24.01 4.67 26.89
N HIS A 118 -24.85 3.94 26.15
CA HIS A 118 -24.48 2.64 25.59
C HIS A 118 -23.41 2.74 24.50
N GLU A 119 -23.51 3.74 23.62
CA GLU A 119 -22.49 3.99 22.58
C GLU A 119 -21.16 4.42 23.19
N VAL A 120 -21.18 5.22 24.25
CA VAL A 120 -19.97 5.57 25.02
C VAL A 120 -19.29 4.32 25.57
N ILE A 121 -20.06 3.39 26.13
CA ILE A 121 -19.52 2.11 26.65
C ILE A 121 -18.89 1.30 25.51
N GLN A 122 -19.48 1.26 24.32
CA GLN A 122 -18.88 0.56 23.18
C GLN A 122 -17.54 1.16 22.73
N VAL A 123 -17.43 2.49 22.70
CA VAL A 123 -16.19 3.19 22.36
C VAL A 123 -15.12 2.96 23.44
N GLN A 124 -15.51 3.01 24.72
CA GLN A 124 -14.62 2.70 25.83
C GLN A 124 -14.15 1.24 25.80
N PHE A 125 -15.05 0.31 25.47
CA PHE A 125 -14.72 -1.10 25.31
C PHE A 125 -13.70 -1.31 24.19
N LEU A 126 -13.91 -0.68 23.04
CA LEU A 126 -12.95 -0.71 21.93
C LEU A 126 -11.59 -0.14 22.38
N ALA A 127 -11.57 1.01 23.05
CA ALA A 127 -10.33 1.63 23.52
C ALA A 127 -9.57 0.73 24.52
N ALA A 128 -10.29 0.04 25.41
CA ALA A 128 -9.71 -0.92 26.34
C ALA A 128 -9.17 -2.16 25.60
N ALA A 129 -9.90 -2.68 24.61
CA ALA A 129 -9.45 -3.78 23.77
C ALA A 129 -8.20 -3.44 22.95
N GLU A 130 -8.13 -2.26 22.34
CA GLU A 130 -6.95 -1.78 21.59
C GLU A 130 -5.72 -1.61 22.49
N LYS A 131 -5.91 -1.22 23.76
CA LYS A 131 -4.84 -1.10 24.76
C LYS A 131 -4.53 -2.39 25.50
N TYR A 132 -5.30 -3.45 25.27
CA TYR A 132 -5.25 -4.70 26.01
C TYR A 132 -5.42 -4.54 27.53
N ASP A 133 -6.26 -3.59 27.95
CA ASP A 133 -6.61 -3.37 29.37
C ASP A 133 -7.72 -4.33 29.80
N LEU A 134 -7.33 -5.55 30.16
CA LEU A 134 -8.27 -6.61 30.51
C LEU A 134 -9.10 -6.27 31.76
N LYS A 135 -8.57 -5.49 32.72
CA LYS A 135 -9.30 -5.12 33.94
C LYS A 135 -10.48 -4.22 33.60
N GLN A 136 -10.25 -3.22 32.76
CA GLN A 136 -11.30 -2.33 32.29
C GLN A 136 -12.34 -3.08 31.45
N ILE A 137 -11.89 -4.02 30.60
CA ILE A 137 -12.79 -4.86 29.82
C ILE A 137 -13.74 -5.64 30.75
N VAL A 138 -13.22 -6.28 31.80
CA VAL A 138 -14.04 -7.03 32.77
C VAL A 138 -15.14 -6.16 33.38
N LEU A 139 -14.82 -4.93 33.79
CA LEU A 139 -15.80 -3.99 34.35
C LEU A 139 -16.89 -3.59 33.35
N LEU A 140 -16.53 -3.48 32.07
CA LEU A 140 -17.46 -3.10 31.01
C LEU A 140 -18.31 -4.28 30.52
N LEU A 141 -17.83 -5.52 30.66
CA LEU A 141 -18.56 -6.72 30.21
C LEU A 141 -19.92 -6.88 30.91
N ASP A 142 -20.06 -6.46 32.17
CA ASP A 142 -21.33 -6.51 32.89
C ASP A 142 -22.42 -5.62 32.28
N LYS A 143 -22.03 -4.66 31.42
CA LYS A 143 -22.95 -3.77 30.70
C LYS A 143 -23.41 -4.37 29.37
N PHE A 144 -22.79 -5.45 28.91
CA PHE A 144 -23.16 -6.14 27.68
C PHE A 144 -23.82 -7.49 28.02
N PRO A 145 -25.08 -7.71 27.61
CA PRO A 145 -25.73 -8.98 27.87
C PRO A 145 -24.97 -10.10 27.17
N LYS A 146 -24.56 -11.12 27.94
CA LYS A 146 -24.09 -12.38 27.36
C LYS A 146 -25.24 -12.96 26.55
N GLY A 147 -25.04 -13.16 25.26
CA GLY A 147 -25.93 -13.97 24.46
C GLY A 147 -26.09 -15.32 25.14
N ARG A 148 -27.31 -15.85 25.13
CA ARG A 148 -27.72 -17.03 25.91
C ARG A 148 -26.84 -18.24 25.59
N ALA A 149 -25.75 -18.42 26.34
CA ALA A 149 -24.95 -19.64 26.34
C ALA A 149 -25.01 -20.25 27.75
N GLY A 150 -26.01 -21.10 27.95
CA GLY A 150 -26.03 -22.12 29.00
C GLY A 150 -26.19 -21.62 30.43
N LYS A 151 -27.45 -21.53 30.89
CA LYS A 151 -27.75 -21.91 32.27
C LYS A 151 -27.29 -23.35 32.44
N ARG A 152 -26.15 -23.59 33.09
CA ARG A 152 -25.89 -24.89 33.73
C ARG A 152 -26.72 -24.89 35.02
N GLN A 153 -27.88 -25.54 34.94
CA GLN A 153 -28.51 -26.16 36.11
C GLN A 153 -27.65 -27.32 36.59
#